data_AF-A0A088E6X8-F1
#
_entry.id   AF-A0A088E6X8-F1
#
_cell.length_a   1.000
_cell.length_b   1.000
_cell.length_c   1.000
_cell.angle_alpha   90.00
_cell.angle_beta   90.00
_cell.angle_gamma   90.00
#
_symmetry.space_group_name_H-M   'P 1'
#
loop_
_entity.id
_entity.type
_entity.pdbx_description
1 polymer ?
#
loop_
_entity_poly.entity_id
_entity_poly.type
_entity_poly.pdbx_seq_one_letter_code
_entity_poly.pdbx_strand_id
1 'polypeptide(L)'
;MTEVKTFMVKGAALFNESEFPVRQSFTKYVRALNEEQAKEKVYMDLGSKNKIKRRNITFLEIKEVDPSTVKEKRIKELSKIDKIIL
;
A
#
# COMPACT_ATOMS: atom_id res chain seq x y z
N MET A 1 -0.02 24.14 -0.88
CA MET A 1 0.74 23.09 -0.16
C MET A 1 0.13 21.75 -0.54
N THR A 2 0.95 20.76 -0.89
CA THR A 2 0.46 19.44 -1.30
C THR A 2 0.11 18.62 -0.05
N GLU A 3 -1.16 18.29 0.14
CA GLU A 3 -1.66 17.58 1.31
C GLU A 3 -1.39 16.07 1.19
N VAL A 4 -0.93 15.44 2.27
CA VAL A 4 -0.67 14.00 2.30
C VAL A 4 -1.96 13.26 2.65
N LYS A 5 -2.47 12.49 1.70
CA LYS A 5 -3.71 11.72 1.81
C LYS A 5 -3.42 10.24 2.09
N THR A 6 -4.44 9.51 2.53
CA THR A 6 -4.37 8.05 2.71
C THR A 6 -5.07 7.37 1.56
N PHE A 7 -4.40 6.43 0.91
CA PHE A 7 -4.93 5.65 -0.21
C PHE A 7 -5.07 4.19 0.20
N MET A 8 -6.22 3.60 -0.07
CA MET A 8 -6.42 2.16 -0.04
C MET A 8 -6.12 1.60 -1.43
N VAL A 9 -5.13 0.71 -1.49
CA VAL A 9 -4.71 0.02 -2.71
C VAL A 9 -5.05 -1.45 -2.57
N LYS A 10 -5.95 -1.93 -3.42
CA LYS A 10 -6.25 -3.36 -3.58
C LYS A 10 -5.63 -3.88 -4.85
N GLY A 11 -5.16 -5.12 -4.79
CA GLY A 11 -4.61 -5.80 -5.93
C GLY A 11 -4.47 -7.29 -5.70
N ALA A 12 -3.85 -7.96 -6.66
CA ALA A 12 -3.33 -9.30 -6.53
C ALA A 12 -1.86 -9.31 -6.89
N ALA A 13 -1.08 -10.14 -6.21
CA ALA A 13 0.32 -10.33 -6.51
C ALA A 13 0.66 -11.82 -6.61
N LEU A 14 1.59 -12.17 -7.49
CA LEU A 14 2.12 -13.52 -7.61
C LEU A 14 3.30 -13.71 -6.65
N PHE A 15 3.11 -14.60 -5.67
CA PHE A 15 4.13 -15.02 -4.72
C PHE A 15 4.80 -16.30 -5.21
N ASN A 16 6.04 -16.54 -4.75
CA ASN A 16 6.81 -17.76 -5.03
C ASN A 16 6.90 -18.12 -6.52
N GLU A 17 7.21 -17.14 -7.38
CA GLU A 17 7.26 -17.27 -8.85
C GLU A 17 8.09 -18.49 -9.32
N SER A 18 9.14 -18.87 -8.59
CA SER A 18 10.09 -19.91 -8.99
C SER A 18 9.75 -21.34 -8.56
N GLU A 19 8.94 -21.53 -7.51
CA GLU A 19 8.66 -22.87 -6.97
C GLU A 19 7.18 -23.21 -7.10
N PHE A 20 6.33 -22.52 -6.34
CA PHE A 20 4.89 -22.74 -6.31
C PHE A 20 4.17 -21.40 -6.48
N PRO A 21 3.93 -20.95 -7.73
CA PRO A 21 3.36 -19.64 -8.01
C PRO A 21 1.93 -19.56 -7.47
N VAL A 22 1.72 -18.72 -6.45
CA VAL A 22 0.39 -18.47 -5.85
C VAL A 22 -0.01 -17.03 -6.04
N ARG A 23 -1.15 -16.80 -6.69
CA ARG A 23 -1.78 -15.47 -6.73
C ARG A 23 -2.55 -15.23 -5.45
N GLN A 24 -2.19 -14.18 -4.73
CA GLN A 24 -2.90 -13.75 -3.52
C GLN A 24 -3.38 -12.32 -3.67
N SER A 25 -4.60 -12.06 -3.20
CA SER A 25 -5.12 -10.70 -3.09
C SER A 25 -4.45 -9.98 -1.91
N PHE A 26 -4.25 -8.68 -2.07
CA PHE A 26 -3.76 -7.82 -1.01
C PHE A 26 -4.59 -6.55 -0.93
N THR A 27 -4.71 -6.01 0.27
CA THR A 27 -5.18 -4.66 0.53
C THR A 27 -4.11 -3.95 1.33
N LYS A 28 -3.69 -2.77 0.89
CA LYS A 28 -2.66 -1.99 1.56
C LYS A 28 -3.10 -0.55 1.66
N TYR A 29 -2.92 0.05 2.82
CA TYR A 29 -3.14 1.46 3.02
C TYR A 29 -1.79 2.17 3.02
N VAL A 30 -1.65 3.18 2.16
CA VAL A 30 -0.41 3.93 1.99
C VAL A 30 -0.71 5.42 2.01
N ARG A 31 0.17 6.20 2.63
CA ARG A 31 0.10 7.65 2.60
C ARG A 31 0.90 8.21 1.43
N ALA A 32 0.30 9.07 0.62
CA ALA A 32 0.91 9.62 -0.58
C ALA A 32 0.28 10.97 -0.93
N LEU A 33 0.92 11.72 -1.84
CA LEU A 33 0.36 12.96 -2.36
C LEU A 33 -0.67 12.71 -3.47
N ASN A 34 -0.52 11.62 -4.21
CA ASN A 34 -1.38 11.23 -5.31
C ASN A 34 -1.38 9.69 -5.49
N GLU A 35 -2.26 9.20 -6.36
CA GLU A 35 -2.41 7.76 -6.62
C GLU A 35 -1.15 7.13 -7.22
N GLU A 36 -0.39 7.87 -8.03
CA GLU A 36 0.81 7.36 -8.69
C GLU A 36 1.92 7.09 -7.67
N GLN A 37 2.13 8.01 -6.73
CA GLN A 37 3.02 7.80 -5.59
C GLN A 37 2.52 6.67 -4.67
N ALA A 38 1.20 6.51 -4.52
CA ALA A 38 0.64 5.39 -3.77
C ALA A 38 0.99 4.04 -4.43
N LYS A 39 0.85 3.92 -5.75
CA LYS A 39 1.28 2.73 -6.53
C LYS A 39 2.76 2.45 -6.33
N GLU A 40 3.60 3.47 -6.46
CA GLU A 40 5.05 3.33 -6.35
C GLU A 40 5.46 2.84 -4.96
N LYS A 41 4.85 3.37 -3.88
CA LYS A 41 5.07 2.86 -2.52
C LYS A 41 4.69 1.40 -2.37
N VAL A 42 3.60 0.95 -3.00
CA VAL A 42 3.20 -0.47 -2.97
C VAL A 42 4.21 -1.33 -3.73
N TYR A 43 4.70 -0.89 -4.89
CA TYR A 43 5.76 -1.60 -5.62
C TYR A 43 7.02 -1.75 -4.78
N MET A 44 7.48 -0.67 -4.14
CA MET A 44 8.68 -0.70 -3.29
C MET A 44 8.52 -1.66 -2.11
N ASP A 45 7.36 -1.64 -1.42
CA ASP A 45 7.15 -2.49 -0.25
C ASP A 45 7.01 -3.98 -0.61
N LEU A 46 6.26 -4.32 -1.67
CA LEU A 46 6.12 -5.71 -2.13
C LEU A 46 7.43 -6.25 -2.73
N GLY A 47 8.17 -5.41 -3.46
CA GLY A 47 9.48 -5.76 -4.00
C GLY A 47 10.51 -6.00 -2.89
N SER A 48 10.59 -5.11 -1.89
CA SER A 48 11.57 -5.21 -0.81
C SER A 48 11.31 -6.39 0.13
N LYS A 49 10.07 -6.57 0.58
CA LYS A 49 9.73 -7.60 1.58
C LYS A 49 9.56 -8.99 0.99
N ASN A 50 8.96 -9.08 -0.19
CA ASN A 50 8.51 -10.35 -0.77
C ASN A 50 9.25 -10.70 -2.07
N LYS A 51 10.21 -9.87 -2.51
CA LYS A 51 10.96 -10.03 -3.78
C LYS A 51 10.04 -10.16 -5.01
N ILE A 52 8.87 -9.53 -4.95
CA ILE A 52 7.88 -9.59 -6.04
C ILE A 52 8.25 -8.58 -7.12
N LYS A 53 8.34 -9.05 -8.36
CA LYS A 53 8.57 -8.20 -9.54
C LYS A 53 7.34 -7.35 -9.85
N ARG A 54 7.53 -6.11 -10.32
CA ARG A 54 6.42 -5.19 -10.67
C ARG A 54 5.40 -5.79 -11.63
N ARG A 55 5.87 -6.53 -12.63
CA ARG A 55 5.03 -7.24 -13.63
C ARG A 55 4.09 -8.30 -13.01
N ASN A 56 4.39 -8.76 -11.80
CA ASN A 56 3.63 -9.78 -11.08
C ASN A 56 2.61 -9.19 -10.11
N ILE A 57 2.41 -7.86 -10.14
CA ILE A 57 1.45 -7.14 -9.31
C ILE A 57 0.39 -6.54 -10.23
N THR A 58 -0.87 -6.83 -9.92
CA THR A 58 -2.04 -6.29 -10.61
C THR A 58 -2.84 -5.46 -9.62
N PHE A 59 -2.99 -4.16 -9.89
CA PHE A 59 -3.86 -3.30 -9.10
C PHE A 59 -5.31 -3.42 -9.57
N LEU A 60 -6.23 -3.55 -8.62
CA LEU A 60 -7.66 -3.68 -8.87
C LEU A 60 -8.42 -2.40 -8.54
N GLU A 61 -8.10 -1.78 -7.40
CA GLU A 61 -8.77 -0.57 -6.92
C GLU A 61 -7.76 0.29 -6.17
N ILE A 62 -7.69 1.57 -6.51
CA ILE A 62 -6.93 2.57 -5.75
C ILE A 62 -7.89 3.71 -5.47
N LYS A 63 -8.09 4.02 -4.19
CA LYS A 63 -8.94 5.14 -3.80
C LYS A 63 -8.41 5.84 -2.58
N GLU A 64 -8.64 7.13 -2.53
CA GLU A 64 -8.46 7.93 -1.33
C GLU A 64 -9.48 7.49 -0.26
N VAL A 65 -9.01 7.35 0.98
CA VAL A 65 -9.82 6.98 2.14
C VAL A 65 -9.51 7.88 3.32
N ASP A 66 -10.53 8.20 4.10
CA ASP A 66 -10.32 8.91 5.35
C ASP A 66 -9.66 7.97 6.39
N PRO A 67 -8.50 8.33 6.95
CA PRO A 67 -7.78 7.48 7.89
C PRO A 67 -8.58 7.12 9.15
N SER A 68 -9.59 7.92 9.52
CA SER A 68 -10.48 7.68 10.67
C SER A 68 -11.44 6.52 10.44
N THR A 69 -11.77 6.23 9.17
CA THR A 69 -12.70 5.17 8.77
C THR A 69 -12.01 3.80 8.58
N VAL A 70 -10.68 3.76 8.61
CA VAL A 70 -9.91 2.53 8.42
C VAL A 70 -10.03 1.65 9.66
N LYS A 71 -10.54 0.42 9.47
CA LYS A 71 -10.78 -0.56 10.56
C LYS A 71 -9.50 -1.02 11.26
N GLU A 72 -8.36 -0.97 10.58
CA GLU A 72 -7.07 -1.41 11.11
C GLU A 72 -6.47 -0.40 12.10
N LYS A 73 -6.35 -0.83 13.37
CA LYS A 73 -5.81 -0.03 14.47
C LYS A 73 -4.43 0.58 14.16
N ARG A 74 -3.54 -0.19 13.54
CA ARG A 74 -2.17 0.25 13.20
C ARG A 74 -2.16 1.45 12.25
N ILE A 75 -3.09 1.50 11.29
CA ILE A 75 -3.19 2.62 10.33
C ILE A 75 -3.78 3.86 11.00
N LYS A 76 -4.74 3.66 11.89
CA LYS A 76 -5.29 4.73 12.73
C LYS A 76 -4.23 5.34 13.64
N GLU A 77 -3.31 4.52 14.16
CA GLU A 77 -2.18 4.98 14.98
C GLU A 77 -1.12 5.69 14.13
N LEU A 78 -0.71 5.13 12.98
CA LEU A 78 0.24 5.77 12.06
C LEU A 78 -0.24 7.12 11.51
N SER A 79 -1.55 7.29 11.35
CA SER A 79 -2.14 8.57 10.94
C SER A 79 -2.03 9.66 12.03
N LYS A 80 -1.80 9.27 13.30
CA LYS A 80 -1.61 10.21 14.41
C LYS A 80 -0.14 10.59 14.65
N ILE A 81 0.81 9.84 14.07
CA ILE A 81 2.26 9.95 14.34
C ILE A 81 2.91 11.12 13.56
N ASP A 82 2.17 11.91 12.78
CA ASP A 82 2.66 13.14 12.13
C ASP A 82 3.11 14.26 13.10
N LYS A 83 3.12 14.03 14.41
CA LYS A 83 3.77 14.93 15.35
C LYS A 83 5.24 14.55 15.49
N ILE A 84 6.10 15.34 14.84
CA ILE A 84 7.52 15.42 15.20
C ILE A 84 7.58 15.78 16.68
N ILE A 85 8.06 14.86 17.52
CA ILE A 85 8.54 15.21 18.86
C ILE A 85 10.03 15.54 18.64
N LEU A 86 10.36 16.83 18.79
CA LEU A 86 11.74 17.34 18.88
C LEU A 86 12.28 17.08 20.28
#